data_AF-A0A1J0VM62-F1
#
_entry.id   AF-A0A1J0VM62-F1
#
_cell.length_a   1.000
_cell.length_b   1.000
_cell.length_c   1.000
_cell.angle_alpha   90.00
_cell.angle_beta   90.00
_cell.angle_gamma   90.00
#
_symmetry.space_group_name_H-M   'P 1'
#
loop_
_entity.id
_entity.type
_entity.pdbx_description
1 polymer ?
#
loop_
_entity_poly.entity_id
_entity_poly.type
_entity_poly.pdbx_seq_one_letter_code
_entity_poly.pdbx_strand_id
1 'polypeptide(L)'
;MTTPSDVRALAGELSLAVVRLTRHLRGRRADAQISLTQLSALATLARDGAMTPGALAGKERVQPPSMTRVIASLSDLDLVQRRPHPTDGRQIIVSLSPAGRALIADETHAREAWMTEQLAGLEPDQLAVLDQAVAIMNQIVAESE
;
A
#
# COMPACT_ATOMS: atom_id res chain seq x y z
N MET A 1 15.81 -25.32 -17.16
CA MET A 1 14.44 -25.75 -17.49
C MET A 1 13.74 -26.08 -16.18
N THR A 2 13.07 -25.08 -15.60
CA THR A 2 12.25 -25.24 -14.39
C THR A 2 10.99 -26.02 -14.81
N THR A 3 10.77 -27.21 -14.27
CA THR A 3 9.61 -28.02 -14.67
C THR A 3 8.31 -27.40 -14.13
N PRO A 4 7.14 -27.70 -14.71
CA PRO A 4 5.85 -27.15 -14.24
C PRO A 4 5.56 -27.39 -12.74
N SER A 5 6.15 -28.45 -12.16
CA SER A 5 6.08 -28.74 -10.71
C SER A 5 6.87 -27.73 -9.87
N ASP A 6 8.03 -27.31 -10.35
CA ASP A 6 8.91 -26.35 -9.67
C ASP A 6 8.27 -24.95 -9.62
N VAL A 7 7.59 -24.54 -10.70
CA VAL A 7 6.89 -23.24 -10.75
C VAL A 7 5.75 -23.18 -9.76
N ARG A 8 4.95 -24.26 -9.64
CA ARG A 8 3.84 -24.31 -8.68
C ARG A 8 4.34 -24.29 -7.24
N ALA A 9 5.40 -25.04 -6.93
CA ALA A 9 6.00 -25.03 -5.61
C ALA A 9 6.54 -23.64 -5.25
N LEU A 10 7.31 -23.03 -6.16
CA LEU A 10 7.82 -21.67 -5.99
C LEU A 10 6.70 -20.64 -5.81
N ALA A 11 5.61 -20.74 -6.57
CA ALA A 11 4.46 -19.85 -6.41
C ALA A 11 3.84 -19.93 -5.00
N GLY A 12 3.74 -21.14 -4.44
CA GLY A 12 3.26 -21.34 -3.07
C GLY A 12 4.20 -20.76 -2.02
N GLU A 13 5.49 -21.03 -2.14
CA GLU A 13 6.53 -20.52 -1.22
C GLU A 13 6.66 -19.00 -1.26
N LEU A 14 6.71 -18.43 -2.47
CA LEU A 14 6.79 -16.99 -2.68
C LEU A 14 5.55 -16.28 -2.12
N SER A 15 4.35 -16.78 -2.41
CA SER A 15 3.10 -16.22 -1.88
C SER A 15 3.10 -16.21 -0.35
N LEU A 16 3.49 -17.32 0.28
CA LEU A 16 3.57 -17.41 1.74
C LEU A 16 4.64 -16.47 2.31
N ALA A 17 5.81 -16.36 1.67
CA ALA A 17 6.88 -15.46 2.08
C ALA A 17 6.43 -13.99 2.03
N VAL A 18 5.79 -13.56 0.93
CA VAL A 18 5.25 -12.21 0.77
C VAL A 18 4.19 -11.91 1.84
N VAL A 19 3.29 -12.83 2.12
CA VAL A 19 2.26 -12.67 3.17
C VAL A 19 2.91 -12.48 4.56
N ARG A 20 3.90 -13.32 4.90
CA ARG A 20 4.62 -13.23 6.18
C ARG A 20 5.39 -11.93 6.32
N LEU A 21 6.12 -11.53 5.27
CA LEU A 21 6.86 -10.27 5.25
C LEU A 21 5.94 -9.06 5.39
N THR A 22 4.84 -9.05 4.63
CA THR A 22 3.82 -7.99 4.69
C THR A 22 3.21 -7.89 6.09
N ARG A 23 2.93 -9.03 6.75
CA ARG A 23 2.42 -9.04 8.13
C ARG A 23 3.42 -8.42 9.12
N HIS A 24 4.70 -8.73 8.97
CA HIS A 24 5.76 -8.12 9.79
C HIS A 24 5.84 -6.62 9.57
N LEU A 25 5.83 -6.16 8.31
CA LEU A 25 5.85 -4.73 7.98
C LEU A 25 4.62 -3.99 8.51
N ARG A 26 3.42 -4.59 8.44
CA ARG A 26 2.19 -4.03 9.02
C ARG A 26 2.24 -3.86 10.54
N GLY A 27 3.09 -4.62 11.24
CA GLY A 27 3.28 -4.48 12.69
C GLY A 27 4.15 -3.29 13.09
N ARG A 28 4.75 -2.58 12.13
CA ARG A 28 5.72 -1.49 12.36
C ARG A 28 5.15 -0.11 12.11
N ARG A 29 3.86 0.02 12.43
CA ARG A 29 3.12 1.27 12.26
C ARG A 29 3.70 2.34 13.16
N ALA A 30 3.92 3.51 12.59
CA ALA A 30 4.20 4.72 13.32
C ALA A 30 2.94 5.19 14.07
N ASP A 31 1.76 4.98 13.47
CA ASP A 31 0.48 5.37 14.06
C ASP A 31 -0.52 4.19 14.17
N ALA A 32 -0.78 3.77 15.42
CA ALA A 32 -1.74 2.71 15.72
C ALA A 32 -3.22 3.18 15.69
N GLN A 33 -3.48 4.48 15.52
CA GLN A 33 -4.84 5.04 15.58
C GLN A 33 -5.65 4.80 14.30
N ILE A 34 -5.01 4.45 13.18
CA ILE A 34 -5.72 4.11 11.94
C ILE A 34 -5.68 2.61 11.64
N SER A 35 -6.80 2.08 11.15
CA SER A 35 -6.92 0.69 10.71
C SER A 35 -6.06 0.39 9.46
N LEU A 36 -5.90 -0.89 9.13
CA LEU A 36 -5.21 -1.32 7.89
C LEU A 36 -5.93 -0.84 6.63
N THR A 37 -7.26 -0.82 6.64
CA THR A 37 -8.07 -0.33 5.52
C THR A 37 -7.91 1.17 5.33
N GLN A 38 -7.87 1.94 6.42
CA GLN A 38 -7.62 3.39 6.37
C GLN A 38 -6.22 3.71 5.84
N LEU A 39 -5.20 3.01 6.34
CA LEU A 39 -3.83 3.17 5.86
C LEU A 39 -3.72 2.84 4.36
N SER A 40 -4.36 1.76 3.91
CA SER A 40 -4.39 1.35 2.51
C SER A 40 -5.01 2.43 1.62
N ALA A 41 -6.17 2.98 2.03
CA ALA A 41 -6.82 4.07 1.31
C ALA A 41 -5.95 5.34 1.23
N LEU A 42 -5.26 5.72 2.32
CA LEU A 42 -4.32 6.85 2.31
C LEU A 42 -3.13 6.59 1.38
N ALA A 43 -2.57 5.37 1.39
CA ALA A 43 -1.46 4.99 0.52
C ALA A 43 -1.86 5.04 -0.96
N THR A 44 -3.07 4.59 -1.31
CA THR A 44 -3.60 4.71 -2.68
C THR A 44 -3.78 6.17 -3.08
N LEU A 45 -4.30 7.03 -2.21
CA LEU A 45 -4.37 8.47 -2.48
C LEU A 45 -2.99 9.13 -2.60
N ALA A 46 -1.98 8.65 -1.87
CA ALA A 46 -0.59 9.12 -1.97
C ALA A 46 0.02 8.77 -3.34
N ARG A 47 -0.20 7.54 -3.79
CA ARG A 47 0.38 7.00 -5.04
C ARG A 47 -0.35 7.51 -6.29
N ASP A 48 -1.68 7.45 -6.28
CA ASP A 48 -2.50 7.65 -7.47
C ASP A 48 -3.16 9.04 -7.51
N GLY A 49 -2.97 9.84 -6.47
CA GLY A 49 -3.48 11.19 -6.37
C GLY A 49 -4.96 11.28 -5.97
N ALA A 50 -5.51 12.49 -6.11
CA ALA A 50 -6.87 12.80 -5.71
C ALA A 50 -7.90 12.14 -6.64
N MET A 51 -8.94 11.53 -6.07
CA MET A 51 -9.93 10.76 -6.84
C MET A 51 -11.31 10.76 -6.18
N THR A 52 -12.32 10.26 -6.90
CA THR A 52 -13.67 10.12 -6.34
C THR A 52 -13.74 8.95 -5.35
N PRO A 53 -14.68 8.95 -4.39
CA PRO A 53 -14.89 7.82 -3.48
C PRO A 53 -15.12 6.49 -4.20
N GLY A 54 -15.81 6.52 -5.35
CA GLY A 54 -16.07 5.33 -6.17
C GLY A 54 -14.79 4.78 -6.81
N ALA A 55 -13.93 5.66 -7.34
CA ALA A 55 -12.63 5.26 -7.88
C ALA A 55 -11.73 4.66 -6.78
N LEU A 56 -11.71 5.28 -5.60
CA LEU A 56 -10.96 4.76 -4.46
C LEU A 56 -11.49 3.40 -4.00
N ALA A 57 -12.82 3.22 -3.96
CA ALA A 57 -13.43 1.94 -3.62
C ALA A 57 -13.04 0.83 -4.61
N GLY A 58 -13.01 1.14 -5.90
CA GLY A 58 -12.58 0.22 -6.96
C GLY A 58 -11.11 -0.20 -6.79
N LYS A 59 -10.21 0.75 -6.57
CA LYS A 59 -8.78 0.48 -6.34
C LYS A 59 -8.52 -0.32 -5.07
N GLU A 60 -9.26 -0.02 -4.00
CA GLU A 60 -9.17 -0.75 -2.73
C GLU A 60 -9.96 -2.07 -2.75
N ARG A 61 -10.63 -2.41 -3.85
CA ARG A 61 -11.46 -3.61 -4.02
C ARG A 61 -12.49 -3.79 -2.90
N VAL A 62 -13.12 -2.69 -2.47
CA VAL A 62 -14.18 -2.67 -1.47
C VAL A 62 -15.47 -2.08 -2.02
N GLN A 63 -16.59 -2.34 -1.35
CA GLN A 63 -17.87 -1.76 -1.73
C GLN A 63 -17.91 -0.24 -1.47
N PRO A 64 -18.54 0.56 -2.34
CA PRO A 64 -18.61 2.01 -2.18
C PRO A 64 -19.11 2.49 -0.80
N PRO A 65 -20.16 1.90 -0.19
CA PRO A 65 -20.59 2.29 1.16
C PRO A 65 -19.55 2.05 2.25
N SER A 66 -18.69 1.04 2.08
CA SER A 66 -17.57 0.78 2.99
C SER A 66 -16.48 1.84 2.83
N MET A 67 -16.14 2.19 1.58
CA MET A 67 -15.16 3.23 1.32
C MET A 67 -15.63 4.60 1.82
N THR A 68 -16.92 4.95 1.66
CA THR A 68 -17.47 6.20 2.21
C THR A 68 -17.30 6.31 3.72
N ARG A 69 -17.46 5.20 4.47
CA ARG A 69 -17.20 5.17 5.92
C ARG A 69 -15.72 5.34 6.26
N VAL A 70 -14.83 4.73 5.48
CA VAL A 70 -13.37 4.90 5.61
C VAL A 70 -13.00 6.37 5.40
N ILE A 71 -13.49 6.99 4.32
CA ILE A 71 -13.25 8.41 4.02
C ILE A 71 -13.87 9.32 5.08
N ALA A 72 -15.00 8.95 5.71
CA ALA A 72 -15.59 9.69 6.83
C ALA A 72 -14.65 9.72 8.01
N SER A 73 -14.26 8.55 8.50
CA SER A 73 -13.34 8.46 9.62
C SER A 73 -11.98 9.11 9.35
N LEU A 74 -11.43 8.99 8.14
CA LEU A 74 -10.19 9.69 7.76
C LEU A 74 -10.34 11.22 7.72
N SER A 75 -11.52 11.71 7.35
CA SER A 75 -11.82 13.15 7.33
C SER A 75 -11.98 13.68 8.76
N ASP A 76 -12.59 12.90 9.65
CA ASP A 76 -12.74 13.26 11.07
C ASP A 76 -11.38 13.33 11.79
N LEU A 77 -10.39 12.56 11.30
CA LEU A 77 -9.00 12.59 11.75
C LEU A 77 -8.15 13.66 11.04
N ASP A 78 -8.73 14.50 10.18
CA ASP A 78 -8.03 15.49 9.34
C ASP A 78 -6.91 14.91 8.46
N LEU A 79 -7.01 13.64 8.06
CA LEU A 79 -6.02 12.97 7.20
C LEU A 79 -6.36 13.10 5.71
N VAL A 80 -7.62 13.41 5.38
CA VAL A 80 -8.08 13.67 4.01
C VAL A 80 -8.92 14.93 3.94
N GLN A 81 -8.95 15.54 2.76
CA GLN A 81 -9.81 16.66 2.43
C GLN A 81 -10.81 16.25 1.36
N ARG A 82 -12.02 16.79 1.43
CA ARG A 82 -13.07 16.62 0.43
C ARG A 82 -13.34 17.97 -0.24
N ARG A 83 -13.33 17.99 -1.57
CA ARG A 83 -13.65 19.18 -2.35
C ARG A 83 -14.67 18.83 -3.44
N PRO A 84 -15.52 19.77 -3.86
CA PRO A 84 -16.34 19.58 -5.05
C PRO A 84 -15.49 19.21 -6.26
N HIS A 85 -15.97 18.33 -7.11
CA HIS A 85 -15.28 18.00 -8.35
C HIS A 85 -15.21 19.24 -9.25
N PRO A 86 -14.06 19.56 -9.86
CA PRO A 86 -13.84 20.84 -10.55
C PRO A 86 -14.77 21.06 -11.76
N THR A 87 -15.28 19.98 -12.35
CA THR A 87 -16.17 20.03 -13.53
C THR A 87 -17.56 19.42 -13.31
N ASP A 88 -17.80 18.77 -12.17
CA ASP A 88 -19.10 18.14 -11.85
C ASP A 88 -19.46 18.40 -10.38
N GLY A 89 -20.16 19.50 -10.11
CA GLY A 89 -20.51 19.88 -8.74
C GLY A 89 -21.34 18.86 -7.96
N ARG A 90 -21.84 17.79 -8.59
CA ARG A 90 -22.54 16.68 -7.91
C ARG A 90 -21.58 15.63 -7.35
N GLN A 91 -20.32 15.63 -7.79
CA GLN A 91 -19.30 14.71 -7.33
C GLN A 91 -18.33 15.40 -6.35
N ILE A 92 -17.70 14.59 -5.51
CA ILE A 92 -16.61 15.03 -4.64
C ILE A 92 -15.31 14.35 -5.05
N ILE A 93 -14.21 15.08 -4.87
CA ILE A 93 -12.85 14.57 -4.95
C ILE A 93 -12.28 14.51 -3.54
N VAL A 94 -11.62 13.39 -3.24
CA VAL A 94 -10.91 13.14 -1.99
C VAL A 94 -9.41 13.23 -2.27
N SER A 95 -8.69 13.95 -1.42
CA SER A 95 -7.23 14.10 -1.50
C SER A 95 -6.62 14.01 -0.11
N LEU A 96 -5.34 13.66 0.00
CA LEU A 96 -4.63 13.75 1.28
C LEU A 96 -4.56 15.19 1.79
N SER A 97 -4.77 15.36 3.08
CA SER A 97 -4.40 16.60 3.79
C SER A 97 -2.87 16.67 3.96
N PRO A 98 -2.32 17.79 4.45
CA PRO A 98 -0.92 17.84 4.88
C PRO A 98 -0.61 16.80 5.97
N ALA A 99 -1.50 16.62 6.95
CA ALA A 99 -1.34 15.62 8.01
C ALA A 99 -1.38 14.19 7.47
N GLY A 100 -2.28 13.89 6.52
CA GLY A 100 -2.33 12.59 5.85
C GLY A 100 -1.07 12.28 5.04
N ARG A 101 -0.47 13.28 4.39
CA ARG A 101 0.82 13.11 3.71
C ARG A 101 1.96 12.83 4.69
N ALA A 102 2.01 13.56 5.81
CA ALA A 102 3.02 13.33 6.84
C ALA A 102 2.90 11.92 7.43
N LEU A 103 1.69 11.46 7.74
CA LEU A 103 1.45 10.12 8.27
C LEU A 103 1.94 9.03 7.30
N ILE A 104 1.66 9.14 6.01
CA ILE A 104 2.14 8.17 5.01
C ILE A 104 3.67 8.18 4.89
N ALA A 105 4.29 9.36 4.98
CA ALA A 105 5.74 9.47 5.01
C ALA A 105 6.31 8.74 6.23
N ASP A 106 5.78 8.99 7.42
CA ASP A 106 6.24 8.35 8.67
C ASP A 106 6.07 6.83 8.63
N GLU A 107 4.93 6.33 8.12
CA GLU A 107 4.70 4.89 7.92
C GLU A 107 5.68 4.26 6.92
N THR A 108 6.05 5.01 5.87
CA THR A 108 7.03 4.56 4.88
C THR A 108 8.42 4.51 5.52
N HIS A 109 8.82 5.57 6.22
CA HIS A 109 10.09 5.65 6.93
C HIS A 109 10.23 4.55 7.99
N ALA A 110 9.20 4.24 8.76
CA ALA A 110 9.23 3.18 9.76
C ALA A 110 9.44 1.79 9.12
N ARG A 111 8.81 1.54 7.98
CA ARG A 111 8.99 0.29 7.22
C ARG A 111 10.38 0.20 6.60
N GLU A 112 10.87 1.29 6.03
CA GLU A 112 12.21 1.39 5.43
C GLU A 112 13.29 1.19 6.48
N ALA A 113 13.24 1.90 7.60
CA ALA A 113 14.23 1.81 8.68
C ALA A 113 14.39 0.36 9.16
N TRP A 114 13.27 -0.32 9.41
CA TRP A 114 13.34 -1.73 9.78
C TRP A 114 13.90 -2.62 8.67
N MET A 115 13.49 -2.40 7.41
CA MET A 115 14.01 -3.19 6.30
C MET A 115 15.52 -2.99 6.16
N THR A 116 16.01 -1.75 6.28
CA THR A 116 17.44 -1.44 6.30
C THR A 116 18.17 -2.21 7.39
N GLU A 117 17.62 -2.28 8.60
CA GLU A 117 18.22 -3.09 9.68
C GLU A 117 18.29 -4.58 9.34
N GLN A 118 17.26 -5.15 8.72
CA GLN A 118 17.28 -6.57 8.34
C GLN A 118 18.26 -6.85 7.20
N LEU A 119 18.37 -5.92 6.25
CA LEU A 119 19.24 -6.06 5.09
C LEU A 119 20.71 -5.80 5.42
N ALA A 120 20.99 -5.00 6.46
CA ALA A 120 22.36 -4.66 6.88
C ALA A 120 23.21 -5.89 7.27
N GLY A 121 22.57 -7.00 7.66
CA GLY A 121 23.25 -8.24 8.04
C GLY A 121 23.44 -9.24 6.89
N LEU A 122 23.06 -8.89 5.66
CA LEU A 122 23.14 -9.79 4.51
C LEU A 122 24.45 -9.61 3.73
N GLU A 123 24.93 -10.71 3.16
CA GLU A 123 26.08 -10.70 2.27
C GLU A 123 25.76 -9.99 0.94
N PRO A 124 26.76 -9.41 0.25
CA PRO A 124 26.56 -8.70 -1.01
C PRO A 124 25.80 -9.50 -2.07
N ASP A 125 26.06 -10.80 -2.18
CA ASP A 125 25.39 -11.68 -3.13
C ASP A 125 23.90 -11.87 -2.80
N GLN A 126 23.54 -11.90 -1.53
CA GLN A 126 22.15 -11.98 -1.09
C GLN A 126 21.41 -10.67 -1.40
N LEU A 127 22.06 -9.53 -1.20
CA LEU A 127 21.51 -8.22 -1.57
C LEU A 127 21.27 -8.12 -3.08
N ALA A 128 22.21 -8.60 -3.90
CA ALA A 128 22.05 -8.65 -5.35
C ALA A 128 20.87 -9.54 -5.79
N VAL A 129 20.66 -10.69 -5.14
CA VAL A 129 19.50 -11.54 -5.39
C VAL A 129 18.19 -10.84 -5.02
N LEU A 130 18.15 -10.13 -3.88
CA LEU A 130 16.97 -9.38 -3.47
C LEU A 130 16.64 -8.23 -4.43
N ASP A 131 17.64 -7.52 -4.92
CA ASP A 131 17.46 -6.46 -5.92
C ASP A 131 16.81 -7.00 -7.20
N GLN A 132 17.31 -8.13 -7.71
CA GLN A 132 16.71 -8.82 -8.85
C GLN A 132 15.28 -9.31 -8.57
N ALA A 133 15.04 -9.85 -7.37
CA ALA A 133 13.72 -10.32 -6.96
C ALA A 133 12.71 -9.17 -6.90
N VAL A 134 13.11 -7.98 -6.41
CA VAL A 134 12.25 -6.78 -6.38
C VAL A 134 11.83 -6.38 -7.79
N ALA A 135 12.76 -6.36 -8.75
CA ALA A 135 12.43 -6.05 -10.14
C ALA A 135 11.39 -7.02 -10.73
N ILE A 136 11.56 -8.33 -10.49
CA ILE A 136 10.62 -9.37 -10.94
C ILE A 136 9.25 -9.21 -10.28
N MET A 137 9.21 -8.97 -8.96
CA MET A 137 7.96 -8.78 -8.23
C MET A 137 7.18 -7.57 -8.75
N ASN A 138 7.86 -6.46 -9.05
CA ASN A 138 7.22 -5.27 -9.61
C ASN A 138 6.64 -5.54 -11.00
N GLN A 139 7.32 -6.33 -11.84
CA GLN A 139 6.80 -6.74 -13.14
C GLN A 139 5.50 -7.55 -13.00
N ILE A 140 5.47 -8.54 -12.09
CA ILE A 140 4.26 -9.36 -11.84
C ILE A 140 3.07 -8.48 -11.43
N VAL A 141 3.31 -7.47 -10.58
CA VAL A 141 2.25 -6.56 -10.14
C VAL A 141 1.76 -5.67 -11.29
N ALA A 142 2.68 -5.10 -12.08
CA ALA A 142 2.33 -4.23 -13.21
C ALA A 142 1.53 -4.95 -14.31
N GLU A 143 1.80 -6.24 -14.54
CA GLU A 143 1.05 -7.07 -15.50
C GLU A 143 -0.34 -7.49 -14.98
N SER A 144 -0.60 -7.30 -13.67
CA SER A 144 -1.85 -7.69 -12.99
C SER A 144 -2.83 -6.53 -12.76
N GLU A 145 -2.46 -5.30 -13.11
CA GLU A 145 -3.29 -4.08 -13.07
C GLU A 145 -3.93 -3.77 -14.43
#